data_AF-A0A7C8CNB6-F1
#
_entry.id   AF-A0A7C8CNB6-F1
#
_cell.length_a   1.000
_cell.length_b   1.000
_cell.length_c   1.000
_cell.angle_alpha   90.00
_cell.angle_beta   90.00
_cell.angle_gamma   90.00
#
_symmetry.space_group_name_H-M   'P 1'
#
loop_
_entity.id
_entity.type
_entity.pdbx_description
1 polymer ?
#
loop_
_entity_poly.entity_id
_entity_poly.type
_entity_poly.pdbx_seq_one_letter_code
_entity_poly.pdbx_strand_id
1 'polypeptide(L)'
;VGLTSPGRIGADVCHVNLHKTFAIPHGGGGPGMGPICAAEHLRAHLPGDSILGEGAVSAAPYGSAGILPISWVYIALLGGPGLTQASQVAILNANYMAKRLGEHFNILYTGPSGLVAHEFIIDCRPFEKTSGVVVEDIAKRLMDFGFHAPTMSFPVPGTLMIEPTESEARQDLDRLCDALIAIRGEIRAIEAGKLDETNNPLKNAPHTAAHVTGDAWPHPYSREQAAWPAPWLREHKYWPPVGRVDNVWGDRNLATRLPGA
;
A
#
# COMPACT_ATOMS: atom_id res chain seq x y z
N VAL A 1 1.79 5.68 -18.13
CA VAL A 1 0.99 6.30 -19.21
C VAL A 1 1.76 7.53 -19.74
N GLY A 2 1.50 8.04 -20.95
CA GLY A 2 2.15 9.25 -21.51
C GLY A 2 3.66 9.18 -21.90
N LEU A 3 4.44 8.29 -21.29
CA LEU A 3 5.89 8.16 -21.53
C LEU A 3 6.26 7.03 -22.50
N THR A 4 5.56 5.90 -22.39
CA THR A 4 5.70 4.71 -23.25
C THR A 4 4.38 3.95 -23.28
N SER A 5 4.31 2.89 -24.09
CA SER A 5 3.17 1.96 -24.14
C SER A 5 3.66 0.51 -24.28
N PRO A 6 2.91 -0.49 -23.78
CA PRO A 6 3.25 -1.90 -23.96
C PRO A 6 3.46 -2.29 -25.43
N GLY A 7 2.61 -1.81 -26.33
CA GLY A 7 2.75 -2.07 -27.76
C GLY A 7 4.05 -1.53 -28.36
N ARG A 8 4.56 -0.39 -27.87
CA ARG A 8 5.85 0.18 -28.32
C ARG A 8 7.05 -0.68 -27.93
N ILE A 9 6.93 -1.46 -26.86
CA ILE A 9 7.98 -2.36 -26.38
C ILE A 9 7.74 -3.82 -26.80
N GLY A 10 6.80 -4.06 -27.73
CA GLY A 10 6.57 -5.36 -28.35
C GLY A 10 5.60 -6.28 -27.61
N ALA A 11 4.77 -5.76 -26.70
CA ALA A 11 3.71 -6.56 -26.09
C ALA A 11 2.49 -6.68 -27.02
N ASP A 12 2.03 -7.91 -27.28
CA ASP A 12 0.88 -8.17 -28.16
C ASP A 12 -0.47 -8.04 -27.45
N VAL A 13 -0.52 -8.28 -26.13
CA VAL A 13 -1.73 -8.15 -25.32
C VAL A 13 -1.41 -7.65 -23.92
N CYS A 14 -2.23 -6.75 -23.41
CA CYS A 14 -2.08 -6.19 -22.07
C CYS A 14 -3.46 -5.90 -21.47
N HIS A 15 -3.69 -6.34 -20.23
CA HIS A 15 -4.83 -5.87 -19.46
C HIS A 15 -4.45 -4.59 -18.71
N VAL A 16 -5.44 -3.72 -18.48
CA VAL A 16 -5.26 -2.46 -17.75
C VAL A 16 -6.20 -2.42 -16.55
N ASN A 17 -5.66 -2.20 -15.35
CA ASN A 17 -6.48 -1.96 -14.15
C ASN A 17 -7.03 -0.54 -14.15
N LEU A 18 -8.28 -0.34 -14.59
CA LEU A 18 -8.91 0.99 -14.53
C LEU A 18 -9.11 1.48 -13.10
N HIS A 19 -9.24 0.56 -12.14
CA HIS A 19 -9.39 0.81 -10.71
C HIS A 19 -8.07 1.05 -9.97
N LYS A 20 -6.97 1.16 -10.73
CA LYS A 20 -5.68 1.63 -10.24
C LYS A 20 -5.29 2.87 -11.04
N THR A 21 -4.81 2.64 -12.25
CA THR A 21 -4.21 3.68 -13.10
C THR A 21 -5.21 4.73 -13.61
N PHE A 22 -6.50 4.41 -13.71
CA PHE A 22 -7.51 5.28 -14.33
C PHE A 22 -8.69 5.59 -13.40
N ALA A 23 -8.37 5.78 -12.12
CA ALA A 23 -9.21 6.45 -11.12
C ALA A 23 -10.55 5.79 -10.74
N ILE A 24 -10.90 4.59 -11.22
CA ILE A 24 -12.05 3.86 -10.64
C ILE A 24 -11.74 3.59 -9.16
N PRO A 25 -12.66 3.88 -8.22
CA PRO A 25 -12.39 3.75 -6.80
C PRO A 25 -12.18 2.29 -6.39
N HIS A 26 -11.26 2.05 -5.46
CA HIS A 26 -10.93 0.71 -4.97
C HIS A 26 -12.07 0.02 -4.19
N GLY A 27 -12.98 0.80 -3.58
CA GLY A 27 -14.22 0.30 -2.95
C GLY A 27 -14.07 -0.74 -1.84
N GLY A 28 -12.89 -0.84 -1.20
CA GLY A 28 -12.63 -1.85 -0.17
C GLY A 28 -12.39 -3.27 -0.72
N GLY A 29 -12.09 -3.41 -2.00
CA GLY A 29 -11.86 -4.71 -2.67
C GLY A 29 -12.61 -4.89 -4.00
N GLY A 30 -13.15 -3.82 -4.57
CA GLY A 30 -13.95 -3.82 -5.79
C GLY A 30 -15.03 -2.73 -5.75
N PRO A 31 -15.59 -2.32 -6.90
CA PRO A 31 -15.48 -2.97 -8.21
C PRO A 31 -14.22 -2.58 -8.98
N GLY A 32 -13.89 -3.36 -10.01
CA GLY A 32 -12.80 -3.07 -10.94
C GLY A 32 -13.18 -3.38 -12.38
N MET A 33 -12.55 -2.68 -13.32
CA MET A 33 -12.57 -3.02 -14.75
C MET A 33 -11.16 -3.32 -15.24
N GLY A 34 -11.05 -4.37 -16.04
CA GLY A 34 -9.80 -4.88 -16.62
C GLY A 34 -9.87 -5.03 -18.14
N PRO A 35 -10.10 -3.95 -18.92
CA PRO A 35 -10.09 -4.03 -20.37
C PRO A 35 -8.74 -4.56 -20.88
N ILE A 36 -8.79 -5.34 -21.96
CA ILE A 36 -7.60 -5.79 -22.68
C ILE A 36 -7.38 -4.95 -23.92
N CYS A 37 -6.13 -4.57 -24.16
CA CYS A 37 -5.67 -4.03 -25.42
C CYS A 37 -4.87 -5.14 -26.12
N ALA A 38 -5.20 -5.44 -27.37
CA ALA A 38 -4.53 -6.49 -28.14
C ALA A 38 -4.08 -5.96 -29.51
N ALA A 39 -2.99 -6.51 -30.03
CA ALA A 39 -2.51 -6.27 -31.39
C ALA A 39 -3.51 -6.78 -32.43
N GLU A 40 -3.50 -6.19 -33.63
CA GLU A 40 -4.51 -6.46 -34.67
C GLU A 40 -4.62 -7.95 -35.03
N HIS A 41 -3.50 -8.68 -35.05
CA HIS A 41 -3.50 -10.11 -35.37
C HIS A 41 -4.21 -10.98 -34.31
N LEU A 42 -4.48 -10.44 -33.11
CA LEU A 42 -5.26 -11.12 -32.06
C LEU A 42 -6.75 -10.75 -32.06
N ARG A 43 -7.18 -9.82 -32.92
CA ARG A 43 -8.56 -9.30 -32.93
C ARG A 43 -9.62 -10.38 -33.05
N ALA A 44 -9.39 -11.39 -33.89
CA ALA A 44 -10.31 -12.51 -34.10
C ALA A 44 -10.46 -13.43 -32.88
N HIS A 45 -9.60 -13.27 -31.86
CA HIS A 45 -9.56 -14.07 -30.65
C HIS A 45 -10.01 -13.29 -29.40
N LEU A 46 -10.48 -12.05 -29.56
CA LEU A 46 -11.06 -11.29 -28.45
C LEU A 46 -12.33 -11.97 -27.93
N PRO A 47 -12.66 -11.82 -26.62
CA PRO A 47 -13.87 -12.39 -26.06
C PRO A 47 -15.13 -12.02 -26.84
N GLY A 48 -16.03 -12.99 -26.99
CA GLY A 48 -17.30 -12.81 -27.69
C GLY A 48 -18.36 -12.07 -26.87
N ASP A 49 -19.47 -11.72 -27.54
CA ASP A 49 -20.63 -11.07 -26.93
C ASP A 49 -21.40 -12.04 -26.01
N SER A 50 -21.81 -11.59 -24.83
CA SER A 50 -22.46 -12.47 -23.83
C SER A 50 -23.93 -12.80 -24.13
N ILE A 51 -24.55 -12.16 -25.11
CA ILE A 51 -25.94 -12.36 -25.52
C ILE A 51 -26.00 -13.16 -26.82
N LEU A 52 -25.13 -12.86 -27.77
CA LEU A 52 -25.21 -13.37 -29.15
C LEU A 52 -24.00 -14.21 -29.58
N GLY A 53 -22.93 -14.27 -28.78
CA GLY A 53 -21.64 -14.87 -29.16
C GLY A 53 -21.22 -16.06 -28.30
N GLU A 54 -20.23 -16.78 -28.80
CA GLU A 54 -19.48 -17.79 -28.04
C GLU A 54 -18.19 -17.18 -27.45
N GLY A 55 -17.68 -17.75 -26.37
CA GLY A 55 -16.41 -17.30 -25.76
C GLY A 55 -16.52 -16.02 -24.92
N ALA A 56 -17.71 -15.68 -24.42
CA ALA A 56 -17.90 -14.60 -23.48
C ALA A 56 -17.23 -14.91 -22.13
N VAL A 57 -16.48 -13.93 -21.60
CA VAL A 57 -15.77 -14.03 -20.31
C VAL A 57 -16.46 -13.24 -19.18
N SER A 58 -17.60 -12.63 -19.47
CA SER A 58 -18.39 -11.81 -18.55
C SER A 58 -19.87 -11.94 -18.89
N ALA A 59 -20.74 -11.83 -17.87
CA ALA A 59 -22.18 -12.00 -18.05
C ALA A 59 -22.83 -10.86 -18.87
N ALA A 60 -22.25 -9.66 -18.82
CA ALA A 60 -22.67 -8.51 -19.62
C ALA A 60 -21.59 -8.17 -20.65
N PRO A 61 -21.95 -7.68 -21.86
CA PRO A 61 -21.01 -7.51 -22.97
C PRO A 61 -19.88 -6.51 -22.69
N TYR A 62 -20.10 -5.56 -21.78
CA TYR A 62 -19.10 -4.57 -21.37
C TYR A 62 -18.79 -4.63 -19.87
N GLY A 63 -19.08 -5.76 -19.22
CA GLY A 63 -18.92 -5.93 -17.77
C GLY A 63 -19.68 -4.87 -16.98
N SER A 64 -19.02 -4.23 -16.02
CA SER A 64 -19.58 -3.16 -15.20
C SER A 64 -19.58 -1.81 -15.94
N ALA A 65 -20.38 -1.70 -17.01
CA ALA A 65 -20.38 -0.53 -17.89
C ALA A 65 -20.64 0.81 -17.16
N GLY A 66 -21.42 0.80 -16.08
CA GLY A 66 -21.79 2.00 -15.31
C GLY A 66 -20.61 2.73 -14.64
N ILE A 67 -19.45 2.08 -14.46
CA ILE A 67 -18.26 2.71 -13.86
C ILE A 67 -17.21 3.15 -14.89
N LEU A 68 -17.37 2.79 -16.18
CA LEU A 68 -16.47 3.22 -17.25
C LEU A 68 -16.38 4.76 -17.43
N PRO A 69 -17.45 5.55 -17.22
CA PRO A 69 -17.36 7.01 -17.32
C PRO A 69 -16.30 7.64 -16.40
N ILE A 70 -15.96 7.01 -15.27
CA ILE A 70 -14.94 7.53 -14.34
C ILE A 70 -13.59 7.64 -15.04
N SER A 71 -13.12 6.54 -15.65
CA SER A 71 -11.86 6.53 -16.40
C SER A 71 -11.92 7.41 -17.64
N TRP A 72 -13.07 7.46 -18.32
CA TRP A 72 -13.26 8.34 -19.48
C TRP A 72 -13.10 9.82 -19.09
N VAL A 73 -13.74 10.26 -18.01
CA VAL A 73 -13.64 11.64 -17.51
C VAL A 73 -12.21 11.97 -17.08
N TYR A 74 -11.53 11.07 -16.36
CA TYR A 74 -10.12 11.25 -15.97
C TYR A 74 -9.22 11.49 -17.19
N ILE A 75 -9.36 10.66 -18.23
CA ILE A 75 -8.59 10.80 -19.48
C ILE A 75 -8.95 12.11 -20.20
N ALA A 76 -10.24 12.43 -20.31
CA ALA A 76 -10.72 13.60 -21.04
C ALA A 76 -10.29 14.91 -20.38
N LEU A 77 -10.29 14.99 -19.05
CA LEU A 77 -9.92 16.20 -18.31
C LEU A 77 -8.40 16.42 -18.26
N LEU A 78 -7.60 15.37 -18.09
CA LEU A 78 -6.15 15.51 -18.07
C LEU A 78 -5.55 15.73 -19.46
N GLY A 79 -6.13 15.10 -20.48
CA GLY A 79 -5.56 15.04 -21.82
C GLY A 79 -4.17 14.39 -21.85
N GLY A 80 -3.54 14.39 -23.03
CA GLY A 80 -2.21 13.81 -23.22
C GLY A 80 -1.12 14.42 -22.31
N PRO A 81 -1.03 15.76 -22.21
CA PRO A 81 -0.06 16.41 -21.33
C PRO A 81 -0.26 16.07 -19.85
N GLY A 82 -1.50 16.14 -19.34
CA GLY A 82 -1.79 15.82 -17.94
C GLY A 82 -1.52 14.37 -17.59
N LEU A 83 -1.87 13.42 -18.46
CA LEU A 83 -1.55 12.00 -18.27
C LEU A 83 -0.03 11.72 -18.26
N THR A 84 0.72 12.47 -19.05
CA THR A 84 2.20 12.39 -19.06
C THR A 84 2.77 12.94 -17.77
N GLN A 85 2.29 14.11 -17.33
CA GLN A 85 2.71 14.74 -16.08
C GLN A 85 2.38 13.84 -14.88
N ALA A 86 1.18 13.25 -14.82
CA ALA A 86 0.80 12.30 -13.77
C ALA A 86 1.81 11.15 -13.67
N SER A 87 2.17 10.54 -14.80
CA SER A 87 3.17 9.46 -14.80
C SER A 87 4.57 9.92 -14.37
N GLN A 88 4.98 11.14 -14.72
CA GLN A 88 6.26 11.70 -14.28
C GLN A 88 6.27 11.97 -12.77
N VAL A 89 5.19 12.53 -12.22
CA VAL A 89 5.07 12.85 -10.80
C VAL A 89 4.98 11.59 -9.94
N ALA A 90 4.27 10.55 -10.39
CA ALA A 90 4.27 9.26 -9.68
C ALA A 90 5.68 8.67 -9.53
N ILE A 91 6.50 8.71 -10.60
CA ILE A 91 7.90 8.26 -10.56
C ILE A 91 8.75 9.19 -9.67
N LEU A 92 8.54 10.50 -9.75
CA LEU A 92 9.23 11.49 -8.93
C LEU A 92 8.96 11.26 -7.44
N ASN A 93 7.70 11.09 -7.05
CA ASN A 93 7.29 10.89 -5.66
C ASN A 93 7.92 9.61 -5.09
N ALA A 94 7.90 8.51 -5.84
CA ALA A 94 8.53 7.26 -5.42
C ALA A 94 10.05 7.41 -5.23
N ASN A 95 10.74 8.06 -6.18
CA ASN A 95 12.19 8.28 -6.06
C ASN A 95 12.56 9.27 -4.95
N TYR A 96 11.73 10.28 -4.70
CA TYR A 96 11.88 11.20 -3.58
C TYR A 96 11.87 10.44 -2.25
N MET A 97 10.85 9.60 -2.03
CA MET A 97 10.72 8.80 -0.83
C MET A 97 11.83 7.76 -0.71
N ALA A 98 12.16 7.05 -1.78
CA ALA A 98 13.24 6.06 -1.80
C ALA A 98 14.59 6.68 -1.44
N LYS A 99 14.88 7.89 -1.96
CA LYS A 99 16.11 8.62 -1.63
C LYS A 99 16.17 9.01 -0.15
N ARG A 100 15.06 9.52 0.41
CA ARG A 100 14.98 9.92 1.82
C ARG A 100 15.07 8.71 2.77
N LEU A 101 14.47 7.59 2.41
CA LEU A 101 14.46 6.37 3.23
C LEU A 101 15.74 5.53 3.08
N GLY A 102 16.52 5.72 2.02
CA GLY A 102 17.72 4.93 1.73
C GLY A 102 18.84 5.01 2.77
N GLU A 103 18.84 6.02 3.65
CA GLU A 103 19.78 6.13 4.78
C GLU A 103 19.35 5.27 6.00
N HIS A 104 18.11 4.79 5.99
CA HIS A 104 17.47 4.11 7.12
C HIS A 104 17.11 2.65 6.79
N PHE A 105 16.77 2.40 5.53
CA PHE A 105 16.35 1.12 4.99
C PHE A 105 17.11 0.80 3.71
N ASN A 106 17.37 -0.49 3.46
CA ASN A 106 17.91 -0.92 2.18
C ASN A 106 16.80 -0.89 1.13
N ILE A 107 17.00 -0.14 0.03
CA ILE A 107 16.11 -0.16 -1.14
C ILE A 107 16.43 -1.41 -1.96
N LEU A 108 15.53 -2.38 -1.95
CA LEU A 108 15.87 -3.76 -2.35
C LEU A 108 16.22 -3.90 -3.84
N TYR A 109 15.51 -3.18 -4.70
CA TYR A 109 15.76 -3.19 -6.15
C TYR A 109 15.78 -1.78 -6.71
N THR A 110 16.74 -1.52 -7.59
CA THR A 110 16.83 -0.28 -8.36
C THR A 110 17.22 -0.60 -9.81
N GLY A 111 16.89 0.32 -10.72
CA GLY A 111 17.35 0.24 -12.10
C GLY A 111 18.84 0.56 -12.25
N PRO A 112 19.41 0.46 -13.46
CA PRO A 112 20.85 0.65 -13.71
C PRO A 112 21.41 2.01 -13.27
N SER A 113 20.57 3.05 -13.20
CA SER A 113 20.93 4.39 -12.73
C SER A 113 20.67 4.62 -11.24
N GLY A 114 20.31 3.58 -10.48
CA GLY A 114 19.96 3.68 -9.05
C GLY A 114 18.58 4.30 -8.77
N LEU A 115 17.74 4.46 -9.80
CA LEU A 115 16.38 4.98 -9.69
C LEU A 115 15.35 3.85 -9.66
N VAL A 116 14.20 4.13 -9.06
CA VAL A 116 13.01 3.25 -9.05
C VAL A 116 11.96 3.75 -10.04
N ALA A 117 10.90 2.96 -10.25
CA ALA A 117 9.77 3.37 -11.09
C ALA A 117 8.75 4.18 -10.25
N HIS A 118 7.47 3.80 -10.30
CA HIS A 118 6.38 4.41 -9.54
C HIS A 118 6.23 3.85 -8.11
N GLU A 119 6.98 2.80 -7.78
CA GLU A 119 7.00 2.15 -6.49
C GLU A 119 8.40 1.63 -6.16
N PHE A 120 8.65 1.31 -4.89
CA PHE A 120 9.91 0.73 -4.42
C PHE A 120 9.70 -0.18 -3.22
N ILE A 121 10.70 -1.03 -2.94
CA ILE A 121 10.65 -2.00 -1.83
C ILE A 121 11.71 -1.64 -0.80
N ILE A 122 11.31 -1.53 0.47
CA ILE A 122 12.22 -1.47 1.60
C ILE A 122 12.39 -2.86 2.22
N ASP A 123 13.65 -3.26 2.43
CA ASP A 123 13.97 -4.55 3.01
C ASP A 123 13.93 -4.51 4.54
N CYS A 124 12.92 -5.15 5.13
CA CYS A 124 12.73 -5.22 6.58
C CYS A 124 13.26 -6.53 7.20
N ARG A 125 13.66 -7.51 6.38
CA ARG A 125 14.06 -8.85 6.84
C ARG A 125 15.24 -8.84 7.83
N PRO A 126 16.26 -7.96 7.71
CA PRO A 126 17.35 -7.93 8.66
C PRO A 126 16.90 -7.66 10.11
N PHE A 127 15.81 -6.92 10.31
CA PHE A 127 15.36 -6.48 11.63
C PHE A 127 14.89 -7.64 12.52
N GLU A 128 14.39 -8.73 11.92
CA GLU A 128 13.99 -9.92 12.67
C GLU A 128 15.21 -10.54 13.38
N LYS A 129 16.36 -10.56 12.70
CA LYS A 129 17.60 -11.12 13.26
C LYS A 129 18.25 -10.20 14.29
N THR A 130 18.14 -8.89 14.12
CA THR A 130 18.85 -7.91 14.98
C THR A 130 18.02 -7.44 16.17
N SER A 131 16.69 -7.52 16.09
CA SER A 131 15.77 -6.97 17.10
C SER A 131 14.52 -7.80 17.34
N GLY A 132 14.38 -8.94 16.65
CA GLY A 132 13.15 -9.73 16.68
C GLY A 132 11.95 -9.07 15.98
N VAL A 133 12.10 -7.87 15.41
CA VAL A 133 11.02 -7.12 14.75
C VAL A 133 10.73 -7.70 13.37
N VAL A 134 9.49 -8.09 13.13
CA VAL A 134 9.03 -8.58 11.82
C VAL A 134 8.29 -7.49 11.06
N VAL A 135 8.09 -7.69 9.75
CA VAL A 135 7.42 -6.68 8.90
C VAL A 135 5.99 -6.35 9.37
N GLU A 136 5.29 -7.31 9.97
CA GLU A 136 3.95 -7.09 10.52
C GLU A 136 3.98 -6.08 11.68
N ASP A 137 5.02 -6.09 12.53
CA ASP A 137 5.16 -5.13 13.62
C ASP A 137 5.24 -3.70 13.08
N ILE A 138 6.02 -3.49 12.01
CA ILE A 138 6.15 -2.20 11.31
C ILE A 138 4.80 -1.79 10.72
N ALA A 139 4.11 -2.73 10.05
CA ALA A 139 2.81 -2.48 9.44
C ALA A 139 1.75 -2.07 10.48
N LYS A 140 1.71 -2.74 11.65
CA LYS A 140 0.79 -2.36 12.73
C LYS A 140 1.21 -1.05 13.38
N ARG A 141 2.50 -0.82 13.57
CA ARG A 141 3.01 0.41 14.19
C ARG A 141 2.70 1.66 13.36
N LEU A 142 2.71 1.56 12.02
CA LEU A 142 2.27 2.64 11.13
C LEU A 142 0.84 3.12 11.42
N MET A 143 -0.05 2.26 11.92
CA MET A 143 -1.41 2.65 12.31
C MET A 143 -1.41 3.67 13.45
N ASP A 144 -0.46 3.54 14.39
CA ASP A 144 -0.30 4.50 15.49
C ASP A 144 0.18 5.87 14.99
N PHE A 145 0.90 5.88 13.86
CA PHE A 145 1.30 7.08 13.11
C PHE A 145 0.22 7.63 12.16
N GLY A 146 -0.96 6.99 12.12
CA GLY A 146 -2.09 7.43 11.30
C GLY A 146 -2.06 6.93 9.85
N PHE A 147 -1.24 5.92 9.53
CA PHE A 147 -1.09 5.39 8.18
C PHE A 147 -1.64 3.98 8.05
N HIS A 148 -2.27 3.71 6.90
CA HIS A 148 -2.44 2.34 6.42
C HIS A 148 -1.06 1.82 5.98
N ALA A 149 -0.77 0.55 6.26
CA ALA A 149 0.49 -0.05 5.84
C ALA A 149 0.60 -0.14 4.31
N PRO A 150 1.81 0.03 3.74
CA PRO A 150 2.07 -0.32 2.34
C PRO A 150 1.84 -1.82 2.07
N THR A 151 1.96 -2.23 0.81
CA THR A 151 1.86 -3.65 0.44
C THR A 151 2.91 -4.46 1.20
N MET A 152 2.46 -5.46 1.95
CA MET A 152 3.29 -6.23 2.87
C MET A 152 3.62 -7.62 2.31
N SER A 153 4.88 -8.02 2.43
CA SER A 153 5.38 -9.37 2.11
C SER A 153 5.17 -9.85 0.67
N PHE A 154 4.91 -8.93 -0.27
CA PHE A 154 4.83 -9.20 -1.69
C PHE A 154 5.46 -8.04 -2.47
N PRO A 155 6.25 -8.30 -3.54
CA PRO A 155 6.58 -9.61 -4.11
C PRO A 155 7.63 -10.40 -3.31
N VAL A 156 8.24 -9.79 -2.29
CA VAL A 156 9.27 -10.42 -1.45
C VAL A 156 8.76 -10.57 -0.01
N PRO A 157 8.71 -11.78 0.55
CA PRO A 157 8.31 -11.99 1.95
C PRO A 157 9.16 -11.19 2.93
N GLY A 158 8.52 -10.60 3.96
CA GLY A 158 9.23 -9.83 4.99
C GLY A 158 9.65 -8.41 4.55
N THR A 159 9.06 -7.86 3.48
CA THR A 159 9.35 -6.52 2.97
C THR A 159 8.09 -5.65 2.87
N LEU A 160 8.28 -4.34 2.70
CA LEU A 160 7.19 -3.41 2.38
C LEU A 160 7.42 -2.79 1.00
N MET A 161 6.39 -2.80 0.15
CA MET A 161 6.37 -2.15 -1.16
C MET A 161 5.49 -0.90 -1.12
N ILE A 162 6.09 0.24 -1.47
CA ILE A 162 5.52 1.58 -1.29
C ILE A 162 5.29 2.23 -2.66
N GLU A 163 4.05 2.62 -2.93
CA GLU A 163 3.60 3.34 -4.12
C GLU A 163 2.83 4.61 -3.69
N PRO A 164 3.43 5.82 -3.78
CA PRO A 164 2.78 7.04 -3.31
C PRO A 164 1.77 7.66 -4.29
N THR A 165 1.81 7.26 -5.57
CA THR A 165 1.08 7.90 -6.68
C THR A 165 1.46 9.37 -6.89
N GLU A 166 0.89 10.00 -7.91
CA GLU A 166 1.03 11.42 -8.21
C GLU A 166 0.10 12.34 -7.42
N SER A 167 -0.92 11.76 -6.77
CA SER A 167 -2.02 12.53 -6.16
C SER A 167 -1.71 13.02 -4.76
N GLU A 168 -0.69 12.45 -4.10
CA GLU A 168 -0.30 12.82 -2.74
C GLU A 168 0.59 14.06 -2.72
N ALA A 169 0.30 14.98 -1.80
CA ALA A 169 1.11 16.16 -1.61
C ALA A 169 2.46 15.80 -0.97
N ARG A 170 3.50 16.60 -1.25
CA ARG A 170 4.85 16.36 -0.69
C ARG A 170 4.84 16.24 0.84
N GLN A 171 4.02 17.04 1.52
CA GLN A 171 3.88 17.02 2.97
C GLN A 171 3.41 15.65 3.49
N ASP A 172 2.55 14.96 2.74
CA ASP A 172 2.05 13.63 3.11
C ASP A 172 3.09 12.54 2.84
N LEU A 173 3.84 12.67 1.73
CA LEU A 173 5.04 11.85 1.48
C LEU A 173 6.04 12.00 2.63
N ASP A 174 6.24 13.24 3.08
CA ASP A 174 7.16 13.56 4.16
C ASP A 174 6.74 12.93 5.48
N ARG A 175 5.45 13.01 5.83
CA ARG A 175 4.91 12.39 7.04
C ARG A 175 5.08 10.86 7.04
N LEU A 176 4.85 10.20 5.90
CA LEU A 176 5.06 8.75 5.80
C LEU A 176 6.55 8.38 5.93
N CYS A 177 7.44 9.14 5.28
CA CYS A 177 8.89 8.97 5.47
C CYS A 177 9.30 9.18 6.93
N ASP A 178 8.81 10.25 7.58
CA ASP A 178 9.10 10.54 8.98
C ASP A 178 8.58 9.46 9.94
N ALA A 179 7.38 8.93 9.68
CA ALA A 179 6.85 7.79 10.43
C ALA A 179 7.76 6.56 10.31
N LEU A 180 8.18 6.20 9.09
CA LEU A 180 9.08 5.07 8.86
C LEU A 180 10.46 5.30 9.49
N ILE A 181 10.99 6.52 9.45
CA ILE A 181 12.27 6.88 10.08
C ILE A 181 12.17 6.80 11.61
N ALA A 182 11.07 7.29 12.19
CA ALA A 182 10.80 7.17 13.62
C ALA A 182 10.70 5.71 14.04
N ILE A 183 9.99 4.88 13.27
CA ILE A 183 9.92 3.43 13.48
C ILE A 183 11.31 2.79 13.38
N ARG A 184 12.15 3.18 12.41
CA ARG A 184 13.54 2.71 12.35
C ARG A 184 14.30 3.07 13.62
N GLY A 185 14.05 4.25 14.19
CA GLY A 185 14.58 4.68 15.48
C GLY A 185 14.14 3.78 16.64
N GLU A 186 12.86 3.38 16.69
CA GLU A 186 12.35 2.41 17.66
C GLU A 186 13.05 1.05 17.52
N ILE A 187 13.25 0.57 16.28
CA ILE A 187 14.01 -0.66 16.00
C ILE A 187 15.46 -0.53 16.51
N ARG A 188 16.14 0.60 16.23
CA ARG A 188 17.52 0.85 16.74
C ARG A 188 17.57 0.86 18.27
N ALA A 189 16.52 1.34 18.93
CA ALA A 189 16.45 1.35 20.38
C ALA A 189 16.32 -0.07 20.95
N ILE A 190 15.61 -0.98 20.27
CA ILE A 190 15.59 -2.41 20.61
C ILE A 190 16.97 -3.04 20.36
N GLU A 191 17.58 -2.81 19.18
CA GLU A 191 18.93 -3.31 18.84
C GLU A 191 20.00 -2.89 19.87
N ALA A 192 19.83 -1.72 20.49
CA ALA A 192 20.73 -1.17 21.49
C ALA A 192 20.35 -1.52 22.96
N GLY A 193 19.32 -2.34 23.18
CA GLY A 193 18.85 -2.72 24.52
C GLY A 193 18.21 -1.57 25.33
N LYS A 194 17.76 -0.49 24.65
CA LYS A 194 17.09 0.65 25.29
C LYS A 194 15.58 0.48 25.41
N LEU A 195 14.99 -0.35 24.55
CA LEU A 195 13.61 -0.81 24.66
C LEU A 195 13.62 -2.32 24.87
N ASP A 196 12.66 -2.81 25.67
CA ASP A 196 12.47 -4.25 25.88
C ASP A 196 12.18 -4.95 24.53
N GLU A 197 12.75 -6.14 24.32
CA GLU A 197 12.62 -6.86 23.04
C GLU A 197 11.19 -7.35 22.78
N THR A 198 10.41 -7.58 23.83
CA THR A 198 9.07 -8.21 23.77
C THR A 198 7.94 -7.27 24.16
N ASN A 199 8.20 -6.28 25.00
CA ASN A 199 7.24 -5.29 25.49
C ASN A 199 7.63 -3.87 25.06
N ASN A 200 7.43 -3.56 23.79
CA ASN A 200 7.77 -2.29 23.16
C ASN A 200 6.64 -1.80 22.23
N PRO A 201 6.70 -0.54 21.74
CA PRO A 201 5.63 -0.01 20.91
C PRO A 201 5.38 -0.81 19.62
N LEU A 202 6.41 -1.40 19.00
CA LEU A 202 6.29 -2.20 17.77
C LEU A 202 5.53 -3.52 18.01
N LYS A 203 5.86 -4.24 19.09
CA LYS A 203 5.23 -5.53 19.43
C LYS A 203 3.80 -5.37 19.92
N ASN A 204 3.50 -4.27 20.60
CA ASN A 204 2.17 -4.01 21.17
C ASN A 204 1.25 -3.18 20.25
N ALA A 205 1.76 -2.73 19.10
CA ALA A 205 0.94 -2.06 18.10
C ALA A 205 -0.10 -3.02 17.46
N PRO A 206 -1.28 -2.51 17.07
CA PRO A 206 -1.72 -1.12 17.20
C PRO A 206 -2.31 -0.79 18.58
N HIS A 207 -2.22 0.47 19.00
CA HIS A 207 -2.73 0.93 20.30
C HIS A 207 -4.13 1.56 20.14
N THR A 208 -5.15 0.87 20.66
CA THR A 208 -6.53 1.37 20.64
C THR A 208 -6.76 2.49 21.67
N ALA A 209 -7.83 3.26 21.48
CA ALA A 209 -8.22 4.29 22.45
C ALA A 209 -8.41 3.69 23.85
N ALA A 210 -9.17 2.60 23.96
CA ALA A 210 -9.43 1.90 25.21
C ALA A 210 -8.13 1.42 25.90
N HIS A 211 -7.15 0.95 25.14
CA HIS A 211 -5.87 0.54 25.69
C HIS A 211 -5.11 1.74 26.28
N VAL A 212 -5.04 2.85 25.55
CA VAL A 212 -4.28 4.05 25.96
C VAL A 212 -4.95 4.82 27.10
N THR A 213 -6.28 4.75 27.21
CA THR A 213 -7.05 5.41 28.29
C THR A 213 -7.31 4.51 29.49
N GLY A 214 -6.85 3.26 29.49
CA GLY A 214 -7.01 2.35 30.63
C GLY A 214 -6.37 2.89 31.92
N ASP A 215 -6.81 2.41 33.08
CA ASP A 215 -6.26 2.85 34.37
C ASP A 215 -4.81 2.37 34.56
N ALA A 216 -4.55 1.10 34.24
CA ALA A 216 -3.22 0.51 34.28
C ALA A 216 -2.45 0.76 32.97
N TRP A 217 -1.13 0.92 33.08
CA TRP A 217 -0.23 1.02 31.91
C TRP A 217 1.03 0.17 32.12
N PRO A 218 0.95 -1.16 31.87
CA PRO A 218 2.04 -2.10 32.14
C PRO A 218 3.10 -2.12 31.02
N HIS A 219 3.48 -0.95 30.52
CA HIS A 219 4.44 -0.79 29.43
C HIS A 219 5.63 0.07 29.87
N PRO A 220 6.86 -0.27 29.44
CA PRO A 220 8.07 0.49 29.77
C PRO A 220 8.24 1.77 28.93
N TYR A 221 7.26 2.10 28.09
CA TYR A 221 7.21 3.30 27.25
C TYR A 221 5.95 4.10 27.57
N SER A 222 5.91 5.38 27.19
CA SER A 222 4.78 6.25 27.56
C SER A 222 3.55 6.06 26.67
N ARG A 223 2.38 6.45 27.19
CA ARG A 223 1.14 6.57 26.39
C ARG A 223 1.30 7.56 25.23
N GLU A 224 2.11 8.60 25.43
CA GLU A 224 2.43 9.56 24.39
C GLU A 224 3.20 8.91 23.25
N GLN A 225 4.22 8.11 23.55
CA GLN A 225 4.93 7.33 22.55
C GLN A 225 3.99 6.33 21.85
N ALA A 226 3.05 5.72 22.58
CA ALA A 226 2.08 4.80 22.00
C ALA A 226 1.15 5.48 20.99
N ALA A 227 0.47 6.57 21.39
CA ALA A 227 -0.65 7.13 20.63
C ALA A 227 -0.34 8.43 19.87
N TRP A 228 0.69 9.18 20.24
CA TRP A 228 1.09 10.42 19.58
C TRP A 228 2.59 10.46 19.29
N PRO A 229 3.15 9.45 18.58
CA PRO A 229 4.58 9.41 18.26
C PRO A 229 5.03 10.49 17.25
N ALA A 230 4.11 11.30 16.73
CA ALA A 230 4.37 12.35 15.77
C ALA A 230 3.45 13.57 15.98
N PRO A 231 3.90 14.80 15.67
CA PRO A 231 3.17 16.03 15.99
C PRO A 231 1.83 16.17 15.24
N TRP A 232 1.73 15.71 13.99
CA TRP A 232 0.49 15.80 13.20
C TRP A 232 -0.69 15.04 13.81
N LEU A 233 -0.42 14.07 14.68
CA LEU A 233 -1.44 13.29 15.39
C LEU A 233 -2.16 14.11 16.47
N ARG A 234 -1.63 15.27 16.85
CA ARG A 234 -2.27 16.19 17.79
C ARG A 234 -3.40 16.99 17.12
N GLU A 235 -3.31 17.20 15.82
CA GLU A 235 -4.35 17.87 15.03
C GLU A 235 -5.45 16.86 14.65
N HIS A 236 -5.05 15.71 14.12
CA HIS A 236 -5.97 14.66 13.69
C HIS A 236 -5.46 13.27 14.10
N LYS A 237 -6.24 12.57 14.94
CA LYS A 237 -5.95 11.20 15.37
C LYS A 237 -7.01 10.24 14.86
N TYR A 238 -6.61 9.29 14.03
CA TYR A 238 -7.39 8.08 13.79
C TYR A 238 -7.04 7.03 14.84
N TRP A 239 -8.05 6.40 15.43
CA TRP A 239 -7.88 5.35 16.43
C TRP A 239 -8.09 3.97 15.80
N PRO A 240 -7.12 3.05 15.91
CA PRO A 240 -7.33 1.65 15.61
C PRO A 240 -8.52 1.11 16.42
N PRO A 241 -9.55 0.53 15.76
CA PRO A 241 -10.78 0.12 16.46
C PRO A 241 -10.57 -1.14 17.31
N VAL A 242 -9.57 -1.96 17.00
CA VAL A 242 -9.21 -3.19 17.71
C VAL A 242 -7.70 -3.30 17.83
N GLY A 243 -7.24 -4.11 18.78
CA GLY A 243 -5.83 -4.47 18.92
C GLY A 243 -5.35 -5.37 17.78
N ARG A 244 -4.16 -5.94 17.94
CA ARG A 244 -3.60 -6.85 16.94
C ARG A 244 -4.49 -8.09 16.78
N VAL A 245 -4.83 -8.39 15.53
CA VAL A 245 -5.66 -9.55 15.17
C VAL A 245 -4.85 -10.84 15.30
N ASP A 246 -5.45 -11.88 15.88
CA ASP A 246 -4.89 -13.24 15.89
C ASP A 246 -5.33 -14.00 14.64
N ASN A 247 -4.47 -13.99 13.62
CA ASN A 247 -4.75 -14.64 12.33
C ASN A 247 -4.87 -16.17 12.48
N VAL A 248 -3.99 -16.80 13.27
CA VAL A 248 -3.93 -18.26 13.40
C VAL A 248 -5.14 -18.80 14.15
N TRP A 249 -5.60 -18.08 15.17
CA TRP A 249 -6.80 -18.46 15.89
C TRP A 249 -8.04 -18.43 14.98
N GLY A 250 -8.19 -17.41 14.14
CA GLY A 250 -9.32 -17.27 13.21
C GLY A 250 -9.41 -18.44 12.23
N ASP A 251 -8.29 -18.84 11.64
CA ASP A 251 -8.23 -19.97 10.70
C ASP A 251 -8.56 -21.31 11.39
N ARG A 252 -8.15 -21.47 12.66
CA ARG A 252 -8.44 -22.67 13.46
C ARG A 252 -9.87 -22.72 13.98
N ASN A 253 -10.54 -21.58 14.12
CA ASN A 253 -11.88 -21.44 14.69
C ASN A 253 -12.80 -20.72 13.71
N LEU A 254 -12.93 -21.29 12.51
CA LEU A 254 -13.61 -20.65 11.39
C LEU A 254 -15.08 -20.32 11.70
N ALA A 255 -15.37 -19.02 11.82
CA ALA A 255 -16.72 -18.49 11.94
C ALA A 255 -16.95 -17.44 10.84
N THR A 256 -17.77 -17.80 9.84
CA THR A 256 -18.04 -16.93 8.67
C THR A 256 -19.42 -16.26 8.71
N ARG A 257 -20.11 -16.35 9.84
CA ARG A 257 -21.40 -15.70 10.11
C ARG A 257 -21.33 -14.89 11.38
N LEU A 258 -22.26 -13.94 11.52
CA LEU A 258 -22.38 -13.18 12.77
C LEU A 258 -22.63 -14.13 13.94
N PRO A 259 -21.96 -13.93 15.10
CA PRO A 259 -22.24 -14.71 16.28
C PRO A 259 -23.71 -14.56 16.70
N GLY A 260 -24.40 -15.69 16.90
CA GLY A 260 -25.80 -15.70 17.35
C GLY A 260 -26.87 -15.59 16.25
N ALA A 261 -26.49 -15.72 14.97
CA ALA A 261 -27.41 -15.91 13.85
C ALA A 261 -27.63 -17.40 13.52
#